data_AF-A0A0J1FKY3-F1
#
_entry.id   AF-A0A0J1FKY3-F1
#
_cell.length_a   1.000
_cell.length_b   1.000
_cell.length_c   1.000
_cell.angle_alpha   90.00
_cell.angle_beta   90.00
_cell.angle_gamma   90.00
#
_symmetry.space_group_name_H-M   'P 1'
#
loop_
_entity.id
_entity.type
_entity.pdbx_description
1 polymer ?
#
loop_
_entity_poly.entity_id
_entity_poly.type
_entity_poly.pdbx_seq_one_letter_code
_entity_poly.pdbx_strand_id
1 'polypeptide(L)'
;MPAMDFAILWNFQLQYYGIFTCNFRYFYLTTNSLDISEIRNLDDKEYPEKIEGIEQFVSQNIGKCIELSDVHLYNPANGVNNFNFLKVQLVRYLSLIMHPGLISPTHQERCMQIAYNAKLNSGCLSRQVGVVVTDEDYSVKSIGWNSVAEGQTPCNLRDVFSLISRNNLDGFSNFETNDEDFFSFLITTLKSQKVTEDSLNGRTLSYCFKDAYNASAKKNQVHTRALHAEENAFLQISKYGGYSIKGGYLFTTASPCELCAKKAYQLGIKVIFFIDPYPGISNSHILKCGTNRPELNLFYGAIGRAYHQFYTPIVPLKDELEMVANLKF
;
A
#
# COMPACT_ATOMS: atom_id res chain seq x y z
N MET A 1 -15.08 4.46 27.40
CA MET A 1 -14.05 4.98 26.46
C MET A 1 -13.89 3.93 25.40
N PRO A 2 -14.07 4.24 24.10
CA PRO A 2 -14.22 3.21 23.08
C PRO A 2 -12.93 2.44 22.84
N ALA A 3 -13.10 1.28 22.22
CA ALA A 3 -12.08 0.34 21.80
C ALA A 3 -11.11 0.95 20.78
N MET A 4 -10.00 1.53 21.26
CA MET A 4 -8.88 1.96 20.42
C MET A 4 -9.30 2.84 19.25
N ASP A 5 -9.47 4.08 19.67
CA ASP A 5 -9.76 5.27 18.90
C ASP A 5 -8.68 5.57 17.85
N PHE A 6 -9.14 6.06 16.69
CA PHE A 6 -8.33 6.89 15.81
C PHE A 6 -7.70 8.04 16.61
N ALA A 7 -6.38 8.22 16.49
CA ALA A 7 -5.72 9.43 16.95
C ALA A 7 -5.45 10.33 15.74
N ILE A 8 -6.36 11.25 15.43
CA ILE A 8 -6.04 12.38 14.56
C ILE A 8 -5.15 13.31 15.37
N LEU A 9 -3.84 13.27 15.15
CA LEU A 9 -2.93 14.32 15.63
C LEU A 9 -3.12 15.54 14.72
N TRP A 10 -4.07 16.39 15.09
CA TRP A 10 -4.36 17.63 14.38
C TRP A 10 -3.45 18.75 14.89
N ASN A 11 -2.65 19.33 14.00
CA ASN A 11 -2.08 20.66 14.18
C ASN A 11 -2.53 21.55 13.01
N PHE A 12 -3.02 22.75 13.30
CA PHE A 12 -3.65 23.71 12.39
C PHE A 12 -2.76 24.13 11.20
N GLN A 13 -1.46 23.79 11.20
CA GLN A 13 -0.52 24.10 10.12
C GLN A 13 0.04 22.87 9.38
N LEU A 14 -0.12 21.64 9.90
CA LEU A 14 0.54 20.44 9.38
C LEU A 14 -0.44 19.25 9.50
N GLN A 15 -1.06 18.84 8.39
CA GLN A 15 -2.04 17.75 8.37
C GLN A 15 -1.35 16.38 8.49
N TYR A 16 -1.44 15.74 9.65
CA TYR A 16 -0.99 14.35 9.86
C TYR A 16 -2.18 13.43 10.10
N TYR A 17 -2.20 12.28 9.42
CA TYR A 17 -3.16 11.21 9.69
C TYR A 17 -2.43 10.06 10.39
N GLY A 18 -2.68 9.91 11.69
CA GLY A 18 -2.12 8.83 12.50
C GLY A 18 -3.12 7.68 12.65
N ILE A 19 -2.67 6.43 12.48
CA ILE A 19 -3.51 5.26 12.78
C ILE A 19 -2.86 4.37 13.80
N PHE A 20 -3.73 3.88 14.67
CA PHE A 20 -3.41 2.97 15.74
C PHE A 20 -4.00 1.61 15.44
N THR A 21 -3.15 0.59 15.42
CA THR A 21 -3.57 -0.79 15.18
C THR A 21 -3.23 -1.66 16.37
N CYS A 22 -4.16 -2.52 16.77
CA CYS A 22 -4.00 -3.42 17.90
C CYS A 22 -4.43 -4.84 17.59
N ASN A 23 -3.62 -5.79 18.04
CA ASN A 23 -3.86 -7.22 17.91
C ASN A 23 -5.02 -7.76 18.77
N PHE A 24 -5.58 -6.96 19.69
CA PHE A 24 -6.65 -7.40 20.62
C PHE A 24 -8.03 -6.86 20.29
N ARG A 25 -8.27 -6.26 19.12
CA ARG A 25 -9.58 -5.67 18.79
C ARG A 25 -10.74 -6.63 19.07
N TYR A 26 -10.68 -7.87 18.57
CA TYR A 26 -11.74 -8.85 18.80
C TYR A 26 -11.93 -9.18 20.29
N PHE A 27 -10.83 -9.42 21.03
CA PHE A 27 -10.87 -9.68 22.46
C PHE A 27 -11.39 -8.48 23.27
N TYR A 28 -11.07 -7.25 22.84
CA TYR A 28 -11.55 -6.04 23.45
C TYR A 28 -13.06 -5.85 23.20
N LEU A 29 -13.53 -6.07 21.96
CA LEU A 29 -14.94 -5.92 21.60
C LEU A 29 -15.79 -6.96 22.35
N THR A 30 -15.33 -8.20 22.46
CA THR A 30 -16.04 -9.24 23.23
C THR A 30 -16.00 -8.99 24.74
N THR A 31 -14.89 -8.46 25.28
CA THR A 31 -14.83 -8.06 26.71
C THR A 31 -15.68 -6.83 27.03
N ASN A 32 -16.05 -6.03 26.02
CA ASN A 32 -17.01 -4.93 26.14
C ASN A 32 -18.45 -5.33 25.73
N SER A 33 -18.77 -6.63 25.82
CA SER A 33 -20.13 -7.15 25.69
C SER A 33 -20.78 -7.05 24.30
N LEU A 34 -20.00 -6.90 23.23
CA LEU A 34 -20.51 -7.04 21.87
C LEU A 34 -20.62 -8.53 21.49
N ASP A 35 -21.76 -8.91 20.91
CA ASP A 35 -21.95 -10.24 20.32
C ASP A 35 -21.16 -10.40 19.01
N ILE A 36 -20.88 -11.64 18.62
CA ILE A 36 -20.24 -12.01 17.36
C ILE A 36 -20.99 -11.42 16.15
N SER A 37 -22.33 -11.37 16.20
CA SER A 37 -23.12 -10.76 15.13
C SER A 37 -22.92 -9.25 15.03
N GLU A 38 -22.81 -8.57 16.18
CA GLU A 38 -22.54 -7.13 16.25
C GLU A 38 -21.11 -6.80 15.80
N ILE A 39 -20.13 -7.62 16.17
CA ILE A 39 -18.75 -7.48 15.72
C ILE A 39 -18.66 -7.66 14.20
N ARG A 40 -19.36 -8.65 13.62
CA ARG A 40 -19.41 -8.81 12.16
C ARG A 40 -20.05 -7.62 11.46
N ASN A 41 -21.18 -7.12 11.96
CA ASN A 41 -21.81 -5.92 11.40
C ASN A 41 -20.90 -4.69 11.48
N LEU A 42 -20.13 -4.56 12.56
CA LEU A 42 -19.14 -3.50 12.73
C LEU A 42 -17.99 -3.67 11.72
N ASP A 43 -17.45 -4.88 11.55
CA ASP A 43 -16.39 -5.18 10.59
C ASP A 43 -16.85 -4.95 9.15
N ASP A 44 -18.07 -5.35 8.79
CA ASP A 44 -18.67 -5.10 7.46
C ASP A 44 -18.81 -3.61 7.17
N LYS A 45 -19.11 -2.80 8.20
CA LYS A 45 -19.20 -1.34 8.09
C LYS A 45 -17.82 -0.69 7.98
N GLU A 46 -16.82 -1.20 8.69
CA GLU A 46 -15.49 -0.58 8.80
C GLU A 46 -14.50 -1.03 7.73
N TYR A 47 -14.69 -2.24 7.20
CA TYR A 47 -13.91 -2.86 6.13
C TYR A 47 -14.81 -3.36 4.99
N PRO A 48 -15.61 -2.48 4.36
CA PRO A 48 -16.54 -2.90 3.32
C PRO A 48 -15.80 -3.45 2.09
N GLU A 49 -16.27 -4.57 1.55
CA GLU A 49 -15.64 -5.24 0.39
C GLU A 49 -15.61 -4.37 -0.87
N LYS A 50 -16.70 -3.61 -1.11
CA LYS A 50 -16.82 -2.70 -2.24
C LYS A 50 -17.84 -1.60 -1.93
N ILE A 51 -17.38 -0.36 -1.95
CA ILE A 51 -18.25 0.83 -1.91
C ILE A 51 -18.27 1.41 -3.32
N GLU A 52 -19.44 1.78 -3.83
CA GLU A 52 -19.61 2.35 -5.17
C GLU A 52 -20.13 3.77 -5.12
N GLY A 53 -19.77 4.57 -6.14
CA GLY A 53 -20.27 5.93 -6.30
C GLY A 53 -19.82 6.89 -5.20
N ILE A 54 -20.72 7.80 -4.80
CA ILE A 54 -20.41 8.88 -3.86
C ILE A 54 -20.10 8.38 -2.44
N GLU A 55 -20.64 7.21 -2.09
CA GLU A 55 -20.41 6.57 -0.79
C GLU A 55 -18.92 6.31 -0.52
N GLN A 56 -18.09 6.17 -1.56
CA GLN A 56 -16.64 6.01 -1.40
C GLN A 56 -15.98 7.19 -0.66
N PHE A 57 -16.60 8.37 -0.69
CA PHE A 57 -16.05 9.59 -0.09
C PHE A 57 -16.67 9.94 1.26
N VAL A 58 -17.84 9.36 1.59
CA VAL A 58 -18.61 9.74 2.79
C VAL A 58 -18.78 8.60 3.80
N SER A 59 -18.59 7.35 3.37
CA SER A 59 -18.72 6.19 4.24
C SER A 59 -17.49 5.97 5.12
N GLN A 60 -17.72 5.32 6.26
CA GLN A 60 -16.66 4.90 7.18
C GLN A 60 -15.84 3.79 6.51
N ASN A 61 -14.53 3.98 6.35
CA ASN A 61 -13.64 2.97 5.76
C ASN A 61 -12.27 3.01 6.45
N ILE A 62 -12.10 2.14 7.45
CA ILE A 62 -10.86 2.10 8.25
C ILE A 62 -9.68 1.63 7.40
N GLY A 63 -9.89 0.67 6.50
CA GLY A 63 -8.87 0.21 5.56
C GLY A 63 -8.31 1.36 4.73
N LYS A 64 -9.19 2.23 4.22
CA LYS A 64 -8.75 3.40 3.45
C LYS A 64 -8.02 4.41 4.31
N CYS A 65 -8.44 4.59 5.56
CA CYS A 65 -7.69 5.43 6.49
C CYS A 65 -6.27 4.88 6.70
N ILE A 66 -6.09 3.55 6.87
CA ILE A 66 -4.77 2.91 7.02
C ILE A 66 -3.88 3.27 5.83
N GLU A 67 -4.41 3.19 4.62
CA GLU A 67 -3.68 3.52 3.40
C GLU A 67 -3.29 5.01 3.30
N LEU A 68 -4.12 5.91 3.82
CA LEU A 68 -3.93 7.36 3.78
C LEU A 68 -3.08 7.90 4.93
N SER A 69 -2.84 7.10 5.96
CA SER A 69 -2.07 7.52 7.11
C SER A 69 -0.61 7.80 6.77
N ASP A 70 -0.09 8.89 7.34
CA ASP A 70 1.32 9.28 7.23
C ASP A 70 2.14 8.76 8.44
N VAL A 71 1.48 8.44 9.57
CA VAL A 71 2.14 7.92 10.79
C VAL A 71 1.41 6.67 11.29
N HIS A 72 2.14 5.58 11.44
CA HIS A 72 1.61 4.29 11.90
C HIS A 72 2.14 3.99 13.30
N LEU A 73 1.23 3.84 14.26
CA LEU A 73 1.54 3.52 15.65
C LEU A 73 1.10 2.09 15.96
N TYR A 74 2.01 1.34 16.56
CA TYR A 74 1.76 -0.06 16.92
C TYR A 74 1.85 -0.26 18.43
N ASN A 75 0.94 -1.03 19.02
CA ASN A 75 1.08 -1.49 20.41
C ASN A 75 1.16 -3.03 20.46
N PRO A 76 2.34 -3.62 20.68
CA PRO A 76 2.48 -5.06 20.82
C PRO A 76 1.72 -5.58 22.03
N ALA A 77 1.14 -6.75 21.88
CA ALA A 77 0.30 -7.46 22.84
C ALA A 77 1.06 -8.01 24.07
N ASN A 78 2.00 -7.25 24.65
CA ASN A 78 2.93 -7.72 25.70
C ASN A 78 2.37 -7.53 27.11
N GLY A 79 1.15 -8.02 27.35
CA GLY A 79 0.47 -8.01 28.65
C GLY A 79 -0.64 -6.97 28.81
N VAL A 80 -1.50 -7.17 29.81
CA VAL A 80 -2.61 -6.27 30.14
C VAL A 80 -2.05 -4.90 30.55
N ASN A 81 -2.49 -3.82 29.90
CA ASN A 81 -2.09 -2.43 30.16
C ASN A 81 -0.61 -2.09 29.93
N ASN A 82 0.13 -2.88 29.17
CA ASN A 82 1.48 -2.50 28.76
C ASN A 82 1.44 -1.58 27.53
N PHE A 83 1.79 -0.31 27.73
CA PHE A 83 1.85 0.71 26.67
C PHE A 83 3.26 1.26 26.47
N ASN A 84 4.30 0.60 26.99
CA ASN A 84 5.65 1.16 26.98
C ASN A 84 6.15 1.38 25.54
N PHE A 85 5.92 0.42 24.65
CA PHE A 85 6.30 0.53 23.25
C PHE A 85 5.54 1.65 22.52
N LEU A 86 4.25 1.82 22.80
CA LEU A 86 3.46 2.92 22.27
C LEU A 86 3.95 4.27 22.81
N LYS A 87 4.21 4.38 24.12
CA LYS A 87 4.71 5.60 24.75
C LYS A 87 6.03 6.06 24.12
N VAL A 88 6.94 5.14 23.84
CA VAL A 88 8.22 5.44 23.17
C VAL A 88 7.98 6.02 21.77
N GLN A 89 7.07 5.43 20.98
CA GLN A 89 6.71 5.99 19.66
C GLN A 89 6.08 7.37 19.77
N LEU A 90 5.16 7.58 20.72
CA LEU A 90 4.52 8.88 20.95
C LEU A 90 5.54 9.94 21.33
N VAL A 91 6.44 9.65 22.27
CA VAL A 91 7.52 10.57 22.65
C VAL A 91 8.40 10.88 21.44
N ARG A 92 8.80 9.85 20.67
CA ARG A 92 9.59 10.02 19.44
C ARG A 92 8.96 11.03 18.48
N TYR A 93 7.69 10.83 18.13
CA TYR A 93 7.02 11.71 17.16
C TYR A 93 6.67 13.08 17.73
N LEU A 94 6.30 13.19 19.01
CA LEU A 94 6.13 14.49 19.65
C LEU A 94 7.43 15.29 19.66
N SER A 95 8.56 14.65 19.95
CA SER A 95 9.88 15.29 19.86
C SER A 95 10.22 15.73 18.43
N LEU A 96 9.91 14.91 17.42
CA LEU A 96 10.13 15.27 16.01
C LEU A 96 9.19 16.39 15.51
N ILE A 97 7.97 16.47 16.04
CA ILE A 97 7.04 17.59 15.77
C ILE A 97 7.59 18.89 16.36
N MET A 98 8.14 18.84 17.57
CA MET A 98 8.72 20.00 18.24
C MET A 98 10.07 20.40 17.63
N HIS A 99 10.85 19.43 17.18
CA HIS A 99 12.18 19.63 16.62
C HIS A 99 12.42 18.66 15.45
N PRO A 100 12.04 19.04 14.22
CA PRO A 100 12.36 18.27 13.02
C PRO A 100 13.86 18.03 12.89
N GLY A 101 14.24 16.85 12.40
CA GLY A 101 15.63 16.43 12.23
C GLY A 101 16.37 16.07 13.52
N LEU A 102 15.71 16.08 14.69
CA LEU A 102 16.33 15.78 15.98
C LEU A 102 16.96 14.38 16.04
N ILE A 103 16.35 13.40 15.39
CA ILE A 103 16.87 12.04 15.27
C ILE A 103 16.70 11.54 13.83
N SER A 104 17.51 10.56 13.44
CA SER A 104 17.40 9.93 12.12
C SER A 104 16.22 8.94 12.03
N PRO A 105 15.66 8.73 10.83
CA PRO A 105 14.67 7.69 10.59
C PRO A 105 15.23 6.30 10.88
N THR A 106 14.35 5.39 11.30
CA THR A 106 14.72 3.98 11.43
C THR A 106 14.96 3.33 10.06
N HIS A 107 15.65 2.19 10.03
CA HIS A 107 15.82 1.42 8.79
C HIS A 107 14.47 1.00 8.19
N GLN A 108 13.49 0.65 9.03
CA GLN A 108 12.15 0.27 8.60
C GLN A 108 11.42 1.45 7.95
N GLU A 109 11.43 2.63 8.57
CA GLU A 109 10.85 3.85 7.99
C GLU A 109 11.51 4.22 6.67
N ARG A 110 12.85 4.17 6.60
CA ARG A 110 13.58 4.43 5.35
C ARG A 110 13.16 3.48 4.22
N CYS A 111 13.13 2.18 4.49
CA CYS A 111 12.79 1.19 3.47
C CYS A 111 11.31 1.26 3.06
N MET A 112 10.41 1.46 4.02
CA MET A 112 8.99 1.63 3.73
C MET A 112 8.71 2.95 3.00
N GLN A 113 9.42 4.04 3.30
CA GLN A 113 9.30 5.30 2.55
C GLN A 113 9.71 5.12 1.08
N ILE A 114 10.77 4.36 0.81
CA ILE A 114 11.16 4.04 -0.57
C ILE A 114 10.06 3.23 -1.27
N ALA A 115 9.50 2.21 -0.60
CA ALA A 115 8.37 1.44 -1.14
C ALA A 115 7.13 2.32 -1.37
N TYR A 116 6.83 3.23 -0.43
CA TYR A 116 5.72 4.17 -0.53
C TYR A 116 5.87 5.10 -1.72
N ASN A 117 7.07 5.63 -1.97
CA ASN A 117 7.35 6.44 -3.16
C ASN A 117 7.29 5.61 -4.44
N ALA A 118 7.79 4.38 -4.42
CA ALA A 118 7.78 3.49 -5.59
C ALA A 118 6.36 3.22 -6.10
N LYS A 119 5.36 3.17 -5.21
CA LYS A 119 3.95 2.96 -5.57
C LYS A 119 3.43 3.99 -6.57
N LEU A 120 3.97 5.21 -6.57
CA LEU A 120 3.59 6.31 -7.48
C LEU A 120 3.94 6.02 -8.94
N ASN A 121 4.86 5.08 -9.19
CA ASN A 121 5.18 4.62 -10.55
C ASN A 121 4.19 3.58 -11.09
N SER A 122 3.21 3.16 -10.29
CA SER A 122 2.21 2.18 -10.69
C SER A 122 1.34 2.71 -11.84
N GLY A 123 1.34 1.96 -12.93
CA GLY A 123 0.39 2.19 -14.03
C GLY A 123 -0.86 1.33 -13.96
N CYS A 124 -1.06 0.59 -12.85
CA CYS A 124 -2.25 -0.22 -12.64
C CYS A 124 -3.39 0.62 -12.07
N LEU A 125 -4.59 0.47 -12.64
CA LEU A 125 -5.79 1.20 -12.19
C LEU A 125 -6.43 0.58 -10.95
N SER A 126 -6.16 -0.70 -10.66
CA SER A 126 -6.86 -1.42 -9.58
C SER A 126 -6.30 -1.08 -8.20
N ARG A 127 -4.97 -1.00 -8.05
CA ARG A 127 -4.28 -0.64 -6.81
C ARG A 127 -2.92 -0.04 -7.17
N GLN A 128 -2.38 0.80 -6.30
CA GLN A 128 -1.01 1.32 -6.41
C GLN A 128 -0.17 0.72 -5.28
N VAL A 129 0.70 -0.21 -5.64
CA VAL A 129 1.53 -0.95 -4.67
C VAL A 129 2.99 -0.72 -4.99
N GLY A 130 3.78 -0.43 -3.97
CA GLY A 130 5.22 -0.32 -4.06
C GLY A 130 5.90 -1.24 -3.06
N VAL A 131 7.09 -1.71 -3.43
CA VAL A 131 7.83 -2.77 -2.74
C VAL A 131 9.32 -2.45 -2.71
N VAL A 132 9.97 -2.80 -1.62
CA VAL A 132 11.42 -2.81 -1.48
C VAL A 132 11.86 -4.14 -0.90
N VAL A 133 12.88 -4.74 -1.51
CA VAL A 133 13.54 -5.94 -0.98
C VAL A 133 14.93 -5.55 -0.49
N THR A 134 15.31 -6.07 0.69
CA THR A 134 16.59 -5.81 1.35
C THR A 134 17.30 -7.11 1.69
N ASP A 135 18.59 -7.02 2.02
CA ASP A 135 19.28 -8.07 2.79
C ASP A 135 19.00 -7.92 4.30
N GLU A 136 19.70 -8.70 5.12
CA GLU A 136 19.57 -8.68 6.58
C GLU A 136 20.06 -7.37 7.23
N ASP A 137 20.88 -6.59 6.52
CA ASP A 137 21.42 -5.30 6.98
C ASP A 137 20.57 -4.09 6.53
N TYR A 138 19.36 -4.34 6.01
CA TYR A 138 18.48 -3.32 5.44
C TYR A 138 19.09 -2.57 4.23
N SER A 139 20.03 -3.18 3.51
CA SER A 139 20.54 -2.64 2.26
C SER A 139 19.59 -3.00 1.12
N VAL A 140 19.10 -1.98 0.40
CA VAL A 140 18.15 -2.16 -0.70
C VAL A 140 18.79 -2.95 -1.84
N LYS A 141 18.14 -4.06 -2.23
CA LYS A 141 18.55 -4.91 -3.35
C LYS A 141 17.67 -4.73 -4.59
N SER A 142 16.38 -4.46 -4.40
CA SER A 142 15.48 -4.13 -5.49
C SER A 142 14.27 -3.33 -5.03
N ILE A 143 13.63 -2.67 -5.99
CA ILE A 143 12.45 -1.82 -5.78
C ILE A 143 11.42 -2.21 -6.84
N GLY A 144 10.22 -2.56 -6.44
CA GLY A 144 9.14 -2.94 -7.34
C GLY A 144 7.92 -2.05 -7.19
N TRP A 145 7.14 -1.98 -8.27
CA TRP A 145 5.79 -1.44 -8.27
C TRP A 145 4.96 -2.24 -9.26
N ASN A 146 3.65 -2.27 -9.06
CA ASN A 146 2.79 -3.03 -9.94
C ASN A 146 2.61 -2.31 -11.28
N SER A 147 2.98 -2.98 -12.37
CA SER A 147 2.91 -2.45 -13.73
C SER A 147 2.83 -3.60 -14.73
N VAL A 148 2.48 -3.27 -15.97
CA VAL A 148 2.50 -4.22 -17.09
C VAL A 148 3.92 -4.69 -17.38
N ALA A 149 4.04 -5.76 -18.17
CA ALA A 149 5.34 -6.23 -18.64
C ALA A 149 6.11 -5.12 -19.38
N GLU A 150 7.43 -5.16 -19.29
CA GLU A 150 8.32 -4.19 -19.94
C GLU A 150 8.05 -4.10 -21.45
N GLY A 151 8.02 -2.88 -21.96
CA GLY A 151 7.68 -2.59 -23.36
C GLY A 151 6.18 -2.48 -23.65
N GLN A 152 5.29 -2.81 -22.70
CA GLN A 152 3.86 -2.62 -22.86
C GLN A 152 3.38 -1.28 -22.29
N THR A 153 2.32 -0.71 -22.89
CA THR A 153 1.69 0.51 -22.36
C THR A 153 0.89 0.22 -21.09
N PRO A 154 1.20 0.92 -19.96
CA PRO A 154 0.48 0.76 -18.70
C PRO A 154 -0.99 1.18 -18.79
N CYS A 155 -1.83 0.62 -17.93
CA CYS A 155 -3.29 0.77 -18.03
C CYS A 155 -3.76 2.23 -17.90
N ASN A 156 -3.12 3.03 -17.06
CA ASN A 156 -3.43 4.46 -16.87
C ASN A 156 -3.04 5.37 -18.06
N LEU A 157 -2.25 4.87 -19.01
CA LEU A 157 -1.85 5.60 -20.21
C LEU A 157 -2.64 5.13 -21.45
N ARG A 158 -3.61 4.22 -21.27
CA ARG A 158 -4.48 3.75 -22.35
C ARG A 158 -5.80 4.48 -22.32
N ASP A 159 -6.42 4.58 -23.48
CA ASP A 159 -7.70 5.23 -23.66
C ASP A 159 -8.65 4.34 -24.50
N VAL A 160 -9.87 4.13 -24.01
CA VAL A 160 -10.86 3.28 -24.69
C VAL A 160 -11.21 3.82 -26.08
N PHE A 161 -11.29 5.14 -26.25
CA PHE A 161 -11.63 5.72 -27.55
C PHE A 161 -10.53 5.50 -28.59
N SER A 162 -9.26 5.48 -28.18
CA SER A 162 -8.13 5.08 -29.04
C SER A 162 -8.31 3.64 -29.55
N LEU A 163 -8.75 2.71 -28.69
CA LEU A 163 -9.05 1.33 -29.10
C LEU A 163 -10.22 1.27 -30.09
N ILE A 164 -11.32 1.98 -29.80
CA ILE A 164 -12.54 1.97 -30.63
C ILE A 164 -12.30 2.62 -32.00
N SER A 165 -11.58 3.74 -32.04
CA SER A 165 -11.21 4.44 -33.27
C SER A 165 -10.08 3.76 -34.05
N ARG A 166 -9.52 2.65 -33.52
CA ARG A 166 -8.37 1.94 -34.07
C ARG A 166 -7.15 2.83 -34.28
N ASN A 167 -6.95 3.79 -33.40
CA ASN A 167 -5.80 4.68 -33.40
C ASN A 167 -4.81 4.24 -32.31
N ASN A 168 -3.51 4.32 -32.60
CA ASN A 168 -2.44 4.01 -31.65
C ASN A 168 -2.61 2.63 -30.97
N LEU A 169 -2.75 1.58 -31.78
CA LEU A 169 -3.05 0.22 -31.33
C LEU A 169 -1.90 -0.45 -30.56
N ASP A 170 -0.69 0.09 -30.62
CA ASP A 170 0.51 -0.45 -29.96
C ASP A 170 0.34 -0.57 -28.43
N GLY A 171 -0.58 0.22 -27.85
CA GLY A 171 -0.91 0.15 -26.42
C GLY A 171 -1.86 -0.98 -26.02
N PHE A 172 -2.41 -1.74 -26.97
CA PHE A 172 -3.43 -2.75 -26.76
C PHE A 172 -2.96 -4.14 -27.19
N SER A 173 -3.51 -5.17 -26.55
CA SER A 173 -3.23 -6.55 -26.94
C SER A 173 -4.00 -6.95 -28.20
N ASN A 174 -3.47 -7.92 -28.96
CA ASN A 174 -4.19 -8.51 -30.09
C ASN A 174 -5.56 -9.07 -29.72
N PHE A 175 -5.75 -9.48 -28.47
CA PHE A 175 -7.06 -9.89 -27.95
C PHE A 175 -8.03 -8.69 -27.94
N GLU A 176 -7.62 -7.59 -27.33
CA GLU A 176 -8.45 -6.37 -27.23
C GLU A 176 -8.79 -5.78 -28.62
N THR A 177 -7.92 -5.94 -29.62
CA THR A 177 -8.14 -5.39 -30.97
C THR A 177 -8.94 -6.29 -31.91
N ASN A 178 -8.89 -7.61 -31.72
CA ASN A 178 -9.43 -8.58 -32.68
C ASN A 178 -10.64 -9.38 -32.16
N ASP A 179 -10.87 -9.41 -30.86
CA ASP A 179 -12.02 -10.10 -30.27
C ASP A 179 -13.30 -9.27 -30.46
N GLU A 180 -14.16 -9.70 -31.39
CA GLU A 180 -15.38 -8.97 -31.77
C GLU A 180 -16.39 -8.87 -30.63
N ASP A 181 -16.48 -9.89 -29.77
CA ASP A 181 -17.39 -9.93 -28.63
C ASP A 181 -16.98 -8.89 -27.58
N PHE A 182 -15.69 -8.85 -27.22
CA PHE A 182 -15.13 -7.88 -26.29
C PHE A 182 -15.25 -6.45 -26.83
N PHE A 183 -14.95 -6.25 -28.13
CA PHE A 183 -15.07 -4.95 -28.77
C PHE A 183 -16.53 -4.46 -28.79
N SER A 184 -17.47 -5.35 -29.12
CA SER A 184 -18.91 -5.06 -29.12
C SER A 184 -19.43 -4.75 -27.72
N PHE A 185 -18.94 -5.47 -26.71
CA PHE A 185 -19.23 -5.20 -25.30
C PHE A 185 -18.81 -3.77 -24.91
N LEU A 186 -17.55 -3.38 -25.18
CA LEU A 186 -17.06 -2.04 -24.85
C LEU A 186 -17.92 -0.94 -25.49
N ILE A 187 -18.21 -1.04 -26.79
CA ILE A 187 -19.05 -0.06 -27.49
C ILE A 187 -20.45 0.02 -26.88
N THR A 188 -21.07 -1.13 -26.58
CA THR A 188 -22.42 -1.20 -26.01
C THR A 188 -22.46 -0.59 -24.60
N THR A 189 -21.43 -0.82 -23.79
CA THR A 189 -21.30 -0.24 -22.46
C THR A 189 -21.18 1.28 -22.52
N LEU A 190 -20.32 1.83 -23.38
CA LEU A 190 -20.20 3.29 -23.52
C LEU A 190 -21.49 3.94 -24.01
N LYS A 191 -22.15 3.32 -25.01
CA LYS A 191 -23.43 3.82 -25.53
C LYS A 191 -24.53 3.81 -24.47
N SER A 192 -24.64 2.73 -23.70
CA SER A 192 -25.67 2.61 -22.66
C SER A 192 -25.46 3.62 -21.53
N GLN A 193 -24.21 3.93 -21.19
CA GLN A 193 -23.86 4.95 -20.19
C GLN A 193 -23.79 6.37 -20.77
N LYS A 194 -24.04 6.55 -22.08
CA LYS A 194 -23.97 7.84 -22.79
C LYS A 194 -22.62 8.55 -22.63
N VAL A 195 -21.53 7.78 -22.56
CA VAL A 195 -20.17 8.31 -22.42
C VAL A 195 -19.61 8.62 -23.81
N THR A 196 -19.23 9.88 -24.03
CA THR A 196 -18.58 10.39 -25.24
C THR A 196 -17.28 11.10 -24.89
N GLU A 197 -16.38 11.32 -25.84
CA GLU A 197 -15.14 12.09 -25.62
C GLU A 197 -15.44 13.49 -25.06
N ASP A 198 -16.45 14.19 -25.61
CA ASP A 198 -16.89 15.50 -25.13
C ASP A 198 -17.38 15.47 -23.68
N SER A 199 -18.05 14.38 -23.26
CA SER A 199 -18.57 14.24 -21.89
C SER A 199 -17.46 14.16 -20.82
N LEU A 200 -16.22 13.87 -21.22
CA LEU A 200 -15.09 13.68 -20.31
C LEU A 200 -14.34 14.99 -20.01
N ASN A 201 -14.65 16.10 -20.68
CA ASN A 201 -14.00 17.40 -20.49
C ASN A 201 -12.46 17.31 -20.62
N GLY A 202 -11.98 16.62 -21.66
CA GLY A 202 -10.55 16.45 -21.94
C GLY A 202 -9.84 15.37 -21.12
N ARG A 203 -10.57 14.56 -20.35
CA ARG A 203 -10.00 13.40 -19.63
C ARG A 203 -9.97 12.16 -20.52
N THR A 204 -8.89 11.39 -20.41
CA THR A 204 -8.78 10.07 -21.05
C THR A 204 -9.60 9.02 -20.32
N LEU A 205 -10.23 8.10 -21.06
CA LEU A 205 -10.99 7.01 -20.47
C LEU A 205 -10.14 5.75 -20.39
N SER A 206 -9.33 5.64 -19.34
CA SER A 206 -8.58 4.43 -19.07
C SER A 206 -9.44 3.33 -18.44
N TYR A 207 -9.13 2.06 -18.74
CA TYR A 207 -9.86 0.92 -18.19
C TYR A 207 -8.93 -0.22 -17.73
N CYS A 208 -9.39 -0.93 -16.70
CA CYS A 208 -8.78 -2.15 -16.20
C CYS A 208 -9.28 -3.33 -17.05
N PHE A 209 -8.38 -3.97 -17.80
CA PHE A 209 -8.74 -5.10 -18.66
C PHE A 209 -9.42 -6.24 -17.88
N LYS A 210 -8.89 -6.58 -16.70
CA LYS A 210 -9.48 -7.60 -15.81
C LYS A 210 -10.95 -7.32 -15.50
N ASP A 211 -11.28 -6.06 -15.16
CA ASP A 211 -12.64 -5.70 -14.76
C ASP A 211 -13.58 -5.66 -15.97
N ALA A 212 -13.11 -5.14 -17.11
CA ALA A 212 -13.86 -5.16 -18.37
C ALA A 212 -14.13 -6.59 -18.85
N TYR A 213 -13.11 -7.46 -18.84
CA TYR A 213 -13.24 -8.85 -19.26
C TYR A 213 -14.12 -9.68 -18.32
N ASN A 214 -14.03 -9.46 -17.01
CA ASN A 214 -14.91 -10.14 -16.05
C ASN A 214 -16.37 -9.66 -16.12
N ALA A 215 -16.62 -8.49 -16.70
CA ALA A 215 -17.96 -8.00 -16.98
C ALA A 215 -18.51 -8.55 -18.31
N SER A 216 -17.64 -8.85 -19.29
CA SER A 216 -18.04 -9.45 -20.57
C SER A 216 -18.11 -10.99 -20.55
N ALA A 217 -17.33 -11.64 -19.69
CA ALA A 217 -17.16 -13.10 -19.64
C ALA A 217 -17.24 -13.65 -18.20
N LYS A 218 -16.87 -14.93 -18.01
CA LYS A 218 -16.86 -15.57 -16.68
C LYS A 218 -15.78 -14.94 -15.78
N LYS A 219 -16.13 -14.71 -14.51
CA LYS A 219 -15.22 -14.16 -13.49
C LYS A 219 -13.94 -15.00 -13.35
N ASN A 220 -12.80 -14.36 -13.58
CA ASN A 220 -11.48 -14.92 -13.28
C ASN A 220 -10.53 -13.83 -12.77
N GLN A 221 -9.81 -14.13 -11.69
CA GLN A 221 -8.90 -13.21 -11.02
C GLN A 221 -7.55 -13.05 -11.77
N VAL A 222 -7.19 -13.99 -12.64
CA VAL A 222 -5.84 -14.12 -13.22
C VAL A 222 -5.61 -13.23 -14.44
N HIS A 223 -6.64 -12.61 -15.02
CA HIS A 223 -6.54 -11.80 -16.23
C HIS A 223 -6.03 -10.35 -16.02
N THR A 224 -5.31 -10.08 -14.93
CA THR A 224 -4.64 -8.78 -14.77
C THR A 224 -3.49 -8.64 -15.76
N ARG A 225 -3.38 -7.47 -16.41
CA ARG A 225 -2.21 -7.14 -17.25
C ARG A 225 -0.97 -6.79 -16.43
N ALA A 226 -1.17 -6.24 -15.24
CA ALA A 226 -0.09 -5.80 -14.39
C ALA A 226 0.46 -6.97 -13.56
N LEU A 227 1.78 -7.10 -13.56
CA LEU A 227 2.52 -7.86 -12.56
C LEU A 227 2.37 -7.17 -11.21
N HIS A 228 2.39 -7.95 -10.13
CA HIS A 228 2.39 -7.41 -8.79
C HIS A 228 3.73 -6.73 -8.48
N ALA A 229 3.72 -5.82 -7.51
CA ALA A 229 4.91 -5.06 -7.13
C ALA A 229 6.02 -5.97 -6.59
N GLU A 230 5.65 -6.99 -5.82
CA GLU A 230 6.54 -7.99 -5.25
C GLU A 230 7.19 -8.82 -6.37
N GLU A 231 6.39 -9.22 -7.36
CA GLU A 231 6.87 -9.98 -8.52
C GLU A 231 7.90 -9.17 -9.30
N ASN A 232 7.60 -7.90 -9.56
CA ASN A 232 8.55 -7.01 -10.24
C ASN A 232 9.83 -6.81 -9.42
N ALA A 233 9.74 -6.64 -8.10
CA ALA A 233 10.93 -6.52 -7.25
C ALA A 233 11.81 -7.78 -7.30
N PHE A 234 11.19 -8.98 -7.29
CA PHE A 234 11.93 -10.24 -7.38
C PHE A 234 12.52 -10.48 -8.78
N LEU A 235 11.77 -10.13 -9.83
CA LEU A 235 12.24 -10.24 -11.22
C LEU A 235 13.42 -9.31 -11.48
N GLN A 236 13.45 -8.11 -10.93
CA GLN A 236 14.59 -7.19 -11.08
C GLN A 236 15.90 -7.78 -10.57
N ILE A 237 15.88 -8.48 -9.43
CA ILE A 237 17.07 -9.15 -8.88
C ILE A 237 17.58 -10.18 -9.89
N SER A 238 16.68 -10.97 -10.47
CA SER A 238 17.05 -12.00 -11.45
C SER A 238 17.52 -11.40 -12.78
N LYS A 239 16.83 -10.37 -13.27
CA LYS A 239 17.09 -9.72 -14.56
C LYS A 239 18.44 -9.01 -14.59
N TYR A 240 18.83 -8.36 -13.49
CA TYR A 240 20.03 -7.52 -13.43
C TYR A 240 21.22 -8.20 -12.71
N GLY A 241 21.10 -9.47 -12.31
CA GLY A 241 22.19 -10.20 -11.65
C GLY A 241 22.47 -9.74 -10.21
N GLY A 242 21.41 -9.51 -9.43
CA GLY A 242 21.50 -9.00 -8.06
C GLY A 242 22.05 -10.00 -7.03
N TYR A 243 22.37 -9.48 -5.85
CA TYR A 243 22.84 -10.27 -4.70
C TYR A 243 21.72 -11.11 -4.08
N SER A 244 22.11 -12.11 -3.29
CA SER A 244 21.18 -12.91 -2.49
C SER A 244 20.32 -12.04 -1.57
N ILE A 245 19.04 -12.36 -1.49
CA ILE A 245 18.05 -11.76 -0.59
C ILE A 245 17.58 -12.73 0.51
N LYS A 246 18.17 -13.93 0.57
CA LYS A 246 17.89 -14.92 1.61
C LYS A 246 18.26 -14.34 2.98
N GLY A 247 17.35 -14.44 3.94
CA GLY A 247 17.49 -13.86 5.28
C GLY A 247 17.06 -12.39 5.37
N GLY A 248 16.86 -11.73 4.23
CA GLY A 248 16.50 -10.32 4.16
C GLY A 248 15.02 -10.03 4.37
N TYR A 249 14.64 -8.77 4.12
CA TYR A 249 13.31 -8.26 4.43
C TYR A 249 12.58 -7.73 3.20
N LEU A 250 11.26 -7.92 3.19
CA LEU A 250 10.34 -7.38 2.20
C LEU A 250 9.51 -6.25 2.83
N PHE A 251 9.55 -5.06 2.26
CA PHE A 251 8.69 -3.93 2.63
C PHE A 251 7.69 -3.72 1.51
N THR A 252 6.40 -3.77 1.81
CA THR A 252 5.34 -3.63 0.80
C THR A 252 4.24 -2.71 1.28
N THR A 253 3.70 -1.85 0.41
CA THR A 253 2.59 -0.97 0.81
C THR A 253 1.25 -1.70 0.96
N ALA A 254 1.15 -2.93 0.44
CA ALA A 254 0.01 -3.82 0.62
C ALA A 254 0.49 -5.24 0.92
N SER A 255 -0.19 -5.95 1.81
CA SER A 255 0.24 -7.28 2.22
C SER A 255 0.20 -8.27 1.03
N PRO A 256 1.12 -9.26 0.96
CA PRO A 256 1.27 -10.08 -0.22
C PRO A 256 0.10 -11.05 -0.44
N CYS A 257 -0.29 -11.20 -1.70
CA CYS A 257 -1.22 -12.26 -2.12
C CYS A 257 -0.58 -13.66 -1.99
N GLU A 258 -1.35 -14.73 -2.20
CA GLU A 258 -0.89 -16.11 -2.08
C GLU A 258 0.28 -16.42 -3.02
N LEU A 259 0.29 -15.88 -4.24
CA LEU A 259 1.37 -16.08 -5.21
C LEU A 259 2.65 -15.32 -4.81
N CYS A 260 2.51 -14.07 -4.35
CA CYS A 260 3.65 -13.27 -3.90
C CYS A 260 4.24 -13.82 -2.59
N ALA A 261 3.38 -14.30 -1.67
CA ALA A 261 3.79 -14.96 -0.44
C ALA A 261 4.58 -16.24 -0.72
N LYS A 262 4.14 -17.07 -1.68
CA LYS A 262 4.89 -18.27 -2.10
C LYS A 262 6.29 -17.90 -2.61
N LYS A 263 6.39 -16.83 -3.41
CA LYS A 263 7.67 -16.35 -3.96
C LYS A 263 8.59 -15.81 -2.86
N ALA A 264 8.07 -14.98 -1.95
CA ALA A 264 8.82 -14.46 -0.81
C ALA A 264 9.36 -15.61 0.08
N TYR A 265 8.53 -16.62 0.34
CA TYR A 265 8.92 -17.82 1.08
C TYR A 265 10.04 -18.58 0.35
N GLN A 266 9.87 -18.85 -0.94
CA GLN A 266 10.85 -19.57 -1.76
C GLN A 266 12.21 -18.85 -1.84
N LEU A 267 12.19 -17.52 -1.87
CA LEU A 267 13.39 -16.67 -1.91
C LEU A 267 14.07 -16.54 -0.53
N GLY A 268 13.45 -17.07 0.52
CA GLY A 268 13.99 -17.07 1.87
C GLY A 268 13.91 -15.72 2.57
N ILE A 269 12.90 -14.90 2.24
CA ILE A 269 12.61 -13.67 3.00
C ILE A 269 12.27 -14.03 4.44
N LYS A 270 12.89 -13.34 5.39
CA LYS A 270 12.73 -13.61 6.83
C LYS A 270 11.57 -12.83 7.44
N VAL A 271 11.39 -11.57 7.04
CA VAL A 271 10.34 -10.69 7.59
C VAL A 271 9.70 -9.90 6.45
N ILE A 272 8.38 -9.81 6.50
CA ILE A 272 7.55 -9.03 5.59
C ILE A 272 6.88 -7.92 6.40
N PHE A 273 7.24 -6.67 6.10
CA PHE A 273 6.61 -5.47 6.64
C PHE A 273 5.56 -4.96 5.65
N PHE A 274 4.32 -4.73 6.11
CA PHE A 274 3.23 -4.26 5.24
C PHE A 274 2.40 -3.14 5.86
N ILE A 275 1.81 -2.27 5.04
CA ILE A 275 0.90 -1.19 5.51
C ILE A 275 -0.57 -1.64 5.43
N ASP A 276 -1.07 -1.90 4.22
CA ASP A 276 -2.48 -2.26 4.00
C ASP A 276 -2.68 -3.78 4.11
N PRO A 277 -3.49 -4.29 5.06
CA PRO A 277 -3.85 -5.70 5.10
C PRO A 277 -4.65 -6.10 3.86
N TYR A 278 -4.23 -7.17 3.19
CA TYR A 278 -4.91 -7.70 2.00
C TYR A 278 -5.91 -8.79 2.40
N PRO A 279 -7.14 -8.79 1.85
CA PRO A 279 -8.10 -9.86 2.06
C PRO A 279 -7.61 -11.14 1.38
N GLY A 280 -7.25 -12.15 2.17
CA GLY A 280 -6.75 -13.42 1.66
C GLY A 280 -6.32 -14.39 2.75
N ILE A 281 -5.88 -15.57 2.33
CA ILE A 281 -5.40 -16.63 3.23
C ILE A 281 -3.88 -16.78 3.17
N SER A 282 -3.17 -15.87 2.48
CA SER A 282 -1.71 -15.93 2.31
C SER A 282 -0.97 -16.12 3.63
N ASN A 283 -1.38 -15.42 4.70
CA ASN A 283 -0.79 -15.56 6.03
C ASN A 283 -1.02 -16.96 6.64
N SER A 284 -2.29 -17.39 6.75
CA SER A 284 -2.64 -18.64 7.42
C SER A 284 -2.26 -19.89 6.62
N HIS A 285 -2.31 -19.82 5.29
CA HIS A 285 -2.08 -20.94 4.39
C HIS A 285 -0.61 -21.06 3.94
N ILE A 286 0.06 -19.94 3.61
CA ILE A 286 1.41 -19.96 3.03
C ILE A 286 2.47 -19.59 4.06
N LEU A 287 2.37 -18.41 4.67
CA LEU A 287 3.43 -17.87 5.54
C LEU A 287 3.54 -18.63 6.86
N LYS A 288 2.42 -19.08 7.44
CA LYS A 288 2.36 -19.90 8.66
C LYS A 288 2.51 -21.41 8.42
N CYS A 289 3.09 -21.82 7.28
CA CYS A 289 3.32 -23.22 6.93
C CYS A 289 4.83 -23.55 6.86
N GLY A 290 5.20 -24.81 7.12
CA GLY A 290 6.59 -25.29 7.00
C GLY A 290 7.51 -24.88 8.15
N THR A 291 8.83 -24.92 7.92
CA THR A 291 9.89 -24.67 8.93
C THR A 291 10.51 -23.29 8.84
N ASN A 292 10.62 -22.69 7.66
CA ASN A 292 11.27 -21.39 7.42
C ASN A 292 10.23 -20.28 7.24
N ARG A 293 9.32 -20.14 8.22
CA ARG A 293 8.17 -19.24 8.16
C ARG A 293 8.61 -17.77 8.20
N PRO A 294 8.33 -16.96 7.17
CA PRO A 294 8.54 -15.53 7.24
C PRO A 294 7.60 -14.90 8.29
N GLU A 295 8.12 -13.97 9.08
CA GLU A 295 7.30 -13.17 9.99
C GLU A 295 6.53 -12.11 9.21
N LEU A 296 5.22 -12.00 9.43
CA LEU A 296 4.37 -10.99 8.82
C LEU A 296 4.06 -9.90 9.84
N ASN A 297 4.67 -8.73 9.69
CA ASN A 297 4.60 -7.61 10.62
C ASN A 297 3.91 -6.41 9.98
N LEU A 298 2.92 -5.86 10.68
CA LEU A 298 2.35 -4.58 10.28
C LEU A 298 3.42 -3.49 10.48
N PHE A 299 3.54 -2.60 9.51
CA PHE A 299 4.46 -1.48 9.55
C PHE A 299 4.03 -0.47 10.62
N TYR A 300 5.02 0.04 11.35
CA TYR A 300 4.90 1.21 12.22
C TYR A 300 6.05 2.15 11.90
N GLY A 301 5.78 3.45 11.91
CA GLY A 301 6.72 4.41 11.34
C GLY A 301 6.03 5.63 10.72
N ALA A 302 6.81 6.68 10.47
CA ALA A 302 6.40 7.78 9.61
C ALA A 302 6.75 7.47 8.15
N ILE A 303 5.81 7.76 7.25
CA ILE A 303 5.93 7.67 5.79
C ILE A 303 5.27 8.89 5.15
N GLY A 304 5.27 8.95 3.82
CA GLY A 304 4.59 9.99 3.06
C GLY A 304 5.12 11.37 3.42
N ARG A 305 4.21 12.30 3.75
CA ARG A 305 4.58 13.68 4.07
C ARG A 305 5.24 13.79 5.44
N ALA A 306 4.77 12.99 6.41
CA ALA A 306 5.29 13.03 7.77
C ALA A 306 6.76 12.65 7.83
N TYR A 307 7.19 11.66 7.03
CA TYR A 307 8.61 11.30 6.95
C TYR A 307 9.49 12.51 6.61
N HIS A 308 9.14 13.26 5.56
CA HIS A 308 9.92 14.42 5.16
C HIS A 308 9.85 15.55 6.19
N GLN A 309 8.67 15.79 6.77
CA GLN A 309 8.49 16.85 7.77
C GLN A 309 9.20 16.55 9.09
N PHE A 310 9.24 15.30 9.53
CA PHE A 310 9.90 14.91 10.77
C PHE A 310 11.42 14.86 10.62
N TYR A 311 11.93 14.37 9.49
CA TYR A 311 13.35 14.06 9.35
C TYR A 311 14.15 15.12 8.60
N THR A 312 13.50 16.18 8.10
CA THR A 312 14.20 17.34 7.53
C THR A 312 14.39 18.41 8.61
N PRO A 313 15.63 18.72 9.02
CA PRO A 313 15.87 19.79 9.97
C PRO A 313 15.49 21.16 9.37
N ILE A 314 14.92 22.06 10.19
CA ILE A 314 14.55 23.42 9.76
C ILE A 314 15.81 24.25 9.48
N VAL A 315 16.80 24.12 10.37
CA VAL A 315 18.14 24.69 10.25
C VAL A 315 19.13 23.55 10.51
N PRO A 316 20.27 23.47 9.81
CA PRO A 316 21.28 22.45 10.10
C PRO A 316 21.67 22.48 11.59
N LEU A 317 21.72 21.30 12.23
CA LEU A 317 22.00 21.18 13.67
C LEU A 317 23.32 21.86 14.08
N LYS A 318 24.32 21.86 13.19
CA LYS A 318 25.59 22.57 13.43
C LYS A 318 25.35 24.07 13.63
N ASP A 319 24.58 24.69 12.74
CA ASP A 319 24.33 26.13 12.74
C ASP A 319 23.45 26.52 13.95
N GLU A 320 22.46 25.69 14.29
CA GLU A 320 21.62 25.88 15.47
C GLU A 320 22.45 25.89 16.77
N LEU A 321 23.35 24.91 16.93
CA LEU A 321 24.22 24.81 18.09
C LEU A 321 25.21 25.98 18.19
N GLU A 322 25.75 26.44 17.05
CA GLU A 322 26.58 27.64 16.99
C GLU A 322 25.80 28.88 17.48
N MET A 323 24.55 29.05 17.04
CA MET A 323 23.71 30.20 17.44
C MET A 323 23.29 30.16 18.91
N VAL A 324 22.88 29.01 19.43
CA VAL A 324 22.35 28.88 20.80
C VAL A 324 23.44 28.88 21.84
N ALA A 325 24.56 28.20 21.57
CA ALA A 325 25.64 28.02 22.53
C ALA A 325 26.85 28.92 22.25
N ASN A 326 26.80 29.77 21.21
CA ASN A 326 27.90 30.63 20.77
C ASN A 326 29.20 29.83 20.53
N LEU A 327 29.06 28.61 20.03
CA LEU A 327 30.15 27.65 19.80
C LEU A 327 30.79 27.90 18.43
N LYS A 328 32.09 28.18 18.40
CA LYS A 328 32.88 28.24 17.15
C LYS A 328 33.77 27.00 17.06
N PHE A 329 33.35 26.02 16.24
CA PHE A 329 34.17 24.85 15.84
C PHE A 329 34.34 24.77 14.33
#